data_AF-A0A8K1DCY2-F1
#
_entry.id   AF-A0A8K1DCY2-F1
#
_cell.length_a   1.000
_cell.length_b   1.000
_cell.length_c   1.000
_cell.angle_alpha   90.00
_cell.angle_beta   90.00
_cell.angle_gamma   90.00
#
_symmetry.space_group_name_H-M   'P 1'
#
loop_
_entity.id
_entity.type
_entity.pdbx_description
1 polymer ?
#
loop_
_entity_poly.entity_id
_entity_poly.type
_entity_poly.pdbx_seq_one_letter_code
_entity_poly.pdbx_strand_id
1 'polypeptide(L)'
;MKGAKLRYTTIQNWSNDVYNLVTKRAYAYEGARVEWIDGNIGSRVTMKYPGIYLLGQRAHGETLSIAFAGKNQHQDTGAKMVHLAPYTTSRTTSKSVSKSNGRTTYRGLLHVAKGATNVKASVRCDALLLDDTSKTDTYPYMEINQEDATITHEATVGKIGDEANILSDDKRIHRRRSTHTHCKRIHRAIY
;
A
#
# COMPACT_ATOMS: atom_id res chain seq x y z
N MET A 1 14.00 7.58 -18.15
CA MET A 1 15.38 8.11 -18.31
C MET A 1 16.23 7.58 -17.16
N LYS A 2 17.52 7.30 -17.41
CA LYS A 2 18.46 6.89 -16.35
C LYS A 2 18.66 8.04 -15.36
N GLY A 3 18.80 7.72 -14.06
CA GLY A 3 19.05 8.70 -12.98
C GLY A 3 17.95 9.72 -12.70
N ALA A 4 16.84 9.69 -13.46
CA ALA A 4 15.78 10.68 -13.34
C ALA A 4 14.96 10.51 -12.05
N LYS A 5 14.41 11.61 -11.55
CA LYS A 5 13.51 11.62 -10.39
C LYS A 5 12.14 12.11 -10.82
N LEU A 6 11.11 11.34 -10.52
CA LEU A 6 9.70 11.69 -10.75
C LEU A 6 8.95 11.59 -9.44
N ARG A 7 8.26 12.66 -9.06
CA ARG A 7 7.24 12.65 -8.02
C ARG A 7 5.93 13.09 -8.63
N TYR A 8 4.90 12.28 -8.45
CA TYR A 8 3.55 12.58 -8.93
C TYR A 8 2.59 12.54 -7.76
N THR A 9 2.05 13.71 -7.44
CA THR A 9 1.10 13.89 -6.34
C THR A 9 -0.32 14.03 -6.88
N THR A 10 -1.28 13.39 -6.23
CA THR A 10 -2.70 13.52 -6.55
C THR A 10 -3.49 13.65 -5.27
N ILE A 11 -4.30 14.70 -5.19
CA ILE A 11 -5.28 14.88 -4.12
C ILE A 11 -6.65 14.92 -4.80
N GLN A 12 -7.52 14.00 -4.42
CA GLN A 12 -8.86 13.87 -4.97
C GLN A 12 -9.87 14.10 -3.85
N ASN A 13 -10.89 14.91 -4.14
CA ASN A 13 -12.07 15.10 -3.30
C ASN A 13 -13.31 15.11 -4.19
N TRP A 14 -13.92 13.94 -4.36
CA TRP A 14 -15.06 13.75 -5.26
C TRP A 14 -16.40 13.78 -4.52
N SER A 15 -17.46 14.08 -5.26
CA SER A 15 -18.82 13.78 -4.78
C SER A 15 -19.01 12.27 -4.56
N ASN A 16 -19.92 11.91 -3.64
CA ASN A 16 -20.12 10.53 -3.16
C ASN A 16 -20.83 9.61 -4.17
N ASP A 17 -21.25 10.12 -5.32
CA ASP A 17 -21.86 9.41 -6.44
C ASP A 17 -20.85 9.04 -7.54
N VAL A 18 -19.61 9.54 -7.46
CA VAL A 18 -18.54 9.29 -8.44
C VAL A 18 -17.91 7.91 -8.27
N TYR A 19 -17.58 7.27 -9.39
CA TYR A 19 -16.70 6.10 -9.44
C TYR A 19 -15.33 6.52 -9.96
N ASN A 20 -14.30 6.35 -9.13
CA ASN A 20 -12.94 6.73 -9.44
C ASN A 20 -12.11 5.48 -9.78
N LEU A 21 -12.12 5.10 -11.04
CA LEU A 21 -11.44 3.91 -11.55
C LEU A 21 -10.20 4.35 -12.33
N VAL A 22 -9.02 4.18 -11.75
CA VAL A 22 -7.79 4.79 -12.28
C VAL A 22 -6.66 3.77 -12.41
N THR A 23 -6.04 3.76 -13.59
CA THR A 23 -4.79 3.05 -13.84
C THR A 23 -3.64 4.04 -14.00
N LYS A 24 -2.67 3.99 -13.10
CA LYS A 24 -1.40 4.73 -13.21
C LYS A 24 -0.25 3.74 -13.32
N ARG A 25 0.71 4.03 -14.18
CA ARG A 25 1.91 3.19 -14.37
C ARG A 25 3.12 4.05 -14.67
N ALA A 26 4.23 3.72 -14.04
CA ALA A 26 5.54 4.29 -14.35
C ALA A 26 6.59 3.19 -14.53
N TYR A 27 7.60 3.51 -15.34
CA TYR A 27 8.74 2.66 -15.63
C TYR A 27 10.00 3.37 -15.13
N ALA A 28 10.63 2.78 -14.11
CA ALA A 28 11.86 3.28 -13.52
C ALA A 28 13.06 2.57 -14.13
N TYR A 29 13.88 3.33 -14.85
CA TYR A 29 15.10 2.84 -15.48
C TYR A 29 16.30 2.95 -14.52
N GLU A 30 17.51 2.66 -14.99
CA GLU A 30 18.70 2.56 -14.15
C GLU A 30 18.91 3.81 -13.28
N GLY A 31 19.02 3.61 -11.96
CA GLY A 31 19.18 4.69 -10.97
C GLY A 31 18.02 5.68 -10.89
N ALA A 32 16.91 5.45 -11.58
CA ALA A 32 15.75 6.33 -11.55
C ALA A 32 14.93 6.16 -10.27
N ARG A 33 14.29 7.23 -9.82
CA ARG A 33 13.40 7.26 -8.66
C ARG A 33 12.00 7.69 -9.08
N VAL A 34 11.00 6.89 -8.76
CA VAL A 34 9.59 7.19 -9.03
C VAL A 34 8.82 7.17 -7.73
N GLU A 35 8.02 8.21 -7.50
CA GLU A 35 7.21 8.37 -6.30
C GLU A 35 5.76 8.70 -6.65
N TRP A 36 4.83 7.89 -6.15
CA TRP A 36 3.40 8.18 -6.15
C TRP A 36 2.97 8.69 -4.78
N ILE A 37 2.32 9.85 -4.72
CA ILE A 37 1.70 10.38 -3.51
C ILE A 37 0.22 10.58 -3.80
N ASP A 38 -0.64 9.78 -3.18
CA ASP A 38 -2.08 9.77 -3.43
C ASP A 38 -2.88 10.07 -2.15
N GLY A 39 -3.77 11.06 -2.23
CA GLY A 39 -4.83 11.32 -1.25
C GLY A 39 -6.20 11.06 -1.88
N ASN A 40 -6.93 10.07 -1.35
CA ASN A 40 -8.22 9.62 -1.85
C ASN A 40 -9.33 10.00 -0.86
N ILE A 41 -10.11 11.01 -1.21
CA ILE A 41 -11.24 11.53 -0.42
C ILE A 41 -12.46 11.63 -1.34
N GLY A 42 -13.65 11.33 -0.80
CA GLY A 42 -14.87 11.33 -1.61
C GLY A 42 -15.02 10.06 -2.44
N SER A 43 -15.86 10.13 -3.49
CA SER A 43 -16.27 9.02 -4.36
C SER A 43 -17.13 7.96 -3.66
N ARG A 44 -18.03 7.32 -4.40
CA ARG A 44 -18.75 6.13 -3.92
C ARG A 44 -17.79 4.95 -3.81
N VAL A 45 -17.03 4.76 -4.88
CA VAL A 45 -16.08 3.67 -5.05
C VAL A 45 -14.83 4.23 -5.70
N THR A 46 -13.67 3.93 -5.10
CA THR A 46 -12.36 4.12 -5.72
C THR A 46 -11.73 2.76 -5.95
N MET A 47 -11.18 2.55 -7.14
CA MET A 47 -10.27 1.45 -7.44
C MET A 47 -9.01 2.02 -8.08
N LYS A 48 -7.91 2.06 -7.32
CA LYS A 48 -6.65 2.66 -7.78
C LYS A 48 -5.43 1.91 -7.28
N TYR A 49 -4.60 1.46 -8.23
CA TYR A 49 -3.41 0.65 -7.97
C TYR A 49 -2.20 1.15 -8.78
N PRO A 50 -1.58 2.28 -8.39
CA PRO A 50 -0.41 2.80 -9.11
C PRO A 50 0.71 1.76 -9.14
N GLY A 51 1.20 1.50 -10.34
CA GLY A 51 2.27 0.54 -10.58
C GLY A 51 3.60 1.22 -10.85
N ILE A 52 4.67 0.67 -10.27
CA ILE A 52 6.05 1.01 -10.61
C ILE A 52 6.76 -0.27 -11.08
N TYR A 53 7.21 -0.24 -12.32
CA TYR A 53 8.03 -1.28 -12.92
C TYR A 53 9.49 -0.85 -12.85
N LEU A 54 10.27 -1.54 -12.03
CA LEU A 54 11.67 -1.25 -11.74
C LEU A 54 12.52 -2.03 -12.75
N LEU A 55 12.74 -1.41 -13.91
CA LEU A 55 13.36 -2.02 -15.09
C LEU A 55 14.88 -1.95 -15.11
N GLY A 56 15.47 -1.00 -14.38
CA GLY A 56 16.91 -0.78 -14.38
C GLY A 56 17.56 -1.02 -13.02
N GLN A 57 18.85 -1.35 -13.05
CA GLN A 57 19.64 -1.57 -11.84
C GLN A 57 19.56 -0.34 -10.92
N ARG A 58 19.45 -0.57 -9.61
CA ARG A 58 19.36 0.50 -8.59
C ARG A 58 18.15 1.44 -8.74
N ALA A 59 17.15 1.08 -9.53
CA ALA A 59 15.91 1.86 -9.59
C ALA A 59 15.18 1.81 -8.24
N HIS A 60 14.50 2.91 -7.90
CA HIS A 60 13.72 3.06 -6.67
C HIS A 60 12.26 3.40 -6.97
N GLY A 61 11.34 2.72 -6.30
CA GLY A 61 9.91 2.95 -6.40
C GLY A 61 9.28 3.21 -5.04
N GLU A 62 8.51 4.28 -4.92
CA GLU A 62 7.81 4.62 -3.69
C GLU A 62 6.34 4.94 -3.95
N THR A 63 5.46 4.43 -3.10
CA THR A 63 4.04 4.79 -3.10
C THR A 63 3.61 5.13 -1.68
N LEU A 64 3.12 6.36 -1.49
CA LEU A 64 2.38 6.79 -0.32
C LEU A 64 0.91 6.96 -0.72
N SER A 65 0.03 6.12 -0.18
CA SER A 65 -1.41 6.22 -0.39
C SER A 65 -2.13 6.50 0.92
N ILE A 66 -2.98 7.52 0.91
CA ILE A 66 -3.88 7.85 2.02
C ILE A 66 -5.31 7.74 1.51
N ALA A 67 -6.18 7.07 2.26
CA ALA A 67 -7.60 6.93 1.91
C ALA A 67 -8.50 7.23 3.11
N PHE A 68 -9.58 7.96 2.87
CA PHE A 68 -10.66 8.16 3.85
C PHE A 68 -11.98 7.63 3.27
N ALA A 69 -12.66 6.76 4.01
CA ALA A 69 -13.98 6.26 3.65
C ALA A 69 -15.02 6.65 4.70
N GLY A 70 -15.99 7.45 4.28
CA GLY A 70 -17.19 7.79 5.04
C GLY A 70 -18.39 6.91 4.68
N LYS A 71 -19.60 7.40 5.01
CA LYS A 71 -20.85 6.68 4.81
C LYS A 71 -21.04 6.21 3.37
N ASN A 72 -21.29 4.91 3.22
CA ASN A 72 -21.53 4.23 1.93
C ASN A 72 -20.38 4.35 0.91
N GLN A 73 -19.15 4.63 1.37
CA GLN A 73 -17.97 4.70 0.51
C GLN A 73 -17.12 3.44 0.62
N HIS A 74 -16.54 3.03 -0.51
CA HIS A 74 -15.52 1.99 -0.56
C HIS A 74 -14.27 2.48 -1.27
N GLN A 75 -13.18 2.65 -0.53
CA GLN A 75 -11.88 3.01 -1.07
C GLN A 75 -10.98 1.77 -1.21
N ASP A 76 -10.97 1.13 -2.38
CA ASP A 76 -10.04 0.04 -2.71
C ASP A 76 -8.79 0.61 -3.39
N THR A 77 -7.73 0.77 -2.61
CA THR A 77 -6.49 1.42 -3.04
C THR A 77 -5.29 0.53 -2.74
N GLY A 78 -4.16 0.79 -3.38
CA GLY A 78 -2.92 0.13 -3.00
C GLY A 78 -1.81 0.45 -3.98
N ALA A 79 -0.90 -0.49 -4.21
CA ALA A 79 0.25 -0.29 -5.07
C ALA A 79 0.69 -1.58 -5.75
N LYS A 80 1.37 -1.46 -6.89
CA LYS A 80 2.04 -2.57 -7.56
C LYS A 80 3.53 -2.25 -7.71
N MET A 81 4.39 -2.98 -7.00
CA MET A 81 5.84 -2.89 -7.14
C MET A 81 6.32 -4.12 -7.90
N VAL A 82 6.92 -3.91 -9.07
CA VAL A 82 7.41 -4.99 -9.95
C VAL A 82 8.90 -4.83 -10.13
N HIS A 83 9.69 -5.64 -9.43
CA HIS A 83 11.14 -5.66 -9.48
C HIS A 83 11.61 -6.57 -10.62
N LEU A 84 12.21 -5.97 -11.64
CA LEU A 84 12.67 -6.65 -12.86
C LEU A 84 14.19 -6.53 -13.07
N ALA A 85 14.89 -5.84 -12.17
CA ALA A 85 16.34 -5.64 -12.26
C ALA A 85 17.03 -5.76 -10.88
N PRO A 86 18.34 -6.10 -10.86
CA PRO A 86 19.13 -6.18 -9.64
C PRO A 86 19.21 -4.89 -8.82
N TYR A 87 19.40 -5.02 -7.52
CA TYR A 87 19.61 -3.92 -6.56
C TYR A 87 18.48 -2.89 -6.55
N THR A 88 17.29 -3.26 -7.02
CA THR A 88 16.13 -2.37 -7.01
C THR A 88 15.52 -2.32 -5.63
N THR A 89 14.98 -1.15 -5.28
CA THR A 89 14.39 -0.93 -3.95
C THR A 89 12.98 -0.37 -4.04
N SER A 90 12.11 -0.76 -3.10
CA SER A 90 10.77 -0.19 -3.05
C SER A 90 10.23 0.03 -1.64
N ARG A 91 9.36 1.04 -1.51
CA ARG A 91 8.62 1.34 -0.29
C ARG A 91 7.16 1.64 -0.60
N THR A 92 6.25 0.88 -0.02
CA THR A 92 4.82 1.15 -0.08
C THR A 92 4.33 1.48 1.32
N THR A 93 3.75 2.66 1.49
CA THR A 93 3.06 3.07 2.71
C THR A 93 1.61 3.36 2.38
N SER A 94 0.70 2.59 2.98
CA SER A 94 -0.74 2.80 2.87
C SER A 94 -1.29 3.19 4.23
N LYS A 95 -1.97 4.32 4.30
CA LYS A 95 -2.69 4.78 5.48
C LYS A 95 -4.16 4.91 5.15
N SER A 96 -5.03 4.44 6.03
CA SER A 96 -6.47 4.54 5.79
C SER A 96 -7.26 4.84 7.06
N VAL A 97 -8.37 5.56 6.88
CA VAL A 97 -9.32 5.90 7.94
C VAL A 97 -10.73 5.54 7.46
N SER A 98 -11.47 4.80 8.26
CA SER A 98 -12.86 4.43 7.96
C SER A 98 -13.81 4.95 9.04
N LYS A 99 -14.92 5.56 8.62
CA LYS A 99 -15.97 6.13 9.47
C LYS A 99 -17.36 5.93 8.88
N SER A 100 -18.37 5.89 9.73
CA SER A 100 -19.80 5.84 9.42
C SER A 100 -20.15 4.68 8.50
N ASN A 101 -19.70 3.46 8.82
CA ASN A 101 -19.84 2.26 7.97
C ASN A 101 -19.07 2.35 6.63
N GLY A 102 -18.10 3.27 6.54
CA GLY A 102 -17.16 3.34 5.43
C GLY A 102 -16.24 2.13 5.39
N ARG A 103 -15.80 1.78 4.18
CA ARG A 103 -14.88 0.66 3.95
C ARG A 103 -13.62 1.13 3.26
N THR A 104 -12.47 0.81 3.82
CA THR A 104 -11.19 0.91 3.14
C THR A 104 -10.68 -0.48 2.81
N THR A 105 -9.93 -0.59 1.72
CA THR A 105 -9.26 -1.81 1.33
C THR A 105 -7.87 -1.45 0.84
N TYR A 106 -6.85 -2.08 1.41
CA TYR A 106 -5.54 -2.12 0.80
C TYR A 106 -5.41 -3.34 -0.11
N ARG A 107 -4.98 -3.14 -1.35
CA ARG A 107 -4.65 -4.22 -2.29
C ARG A 107 -3.29 -3.99 -2.92
N GLY A 108 -2.33 -4.82 -2.53
CA GLY A 108 -0.94 -4.71 -2.95
C GLY A 108 -0.49 -5.86 -3.85
N LEU A 109 0.36 -5.56 -4.83
CA LEU A 109 1.19 -6.53 -5.53
C LEU A 109 2.66 -6.17 -5.29
N LEU A 110 3.44 -7.13 -4.83
CA LEU A 110 4.90 -7.08 -4.83
C LEU A 110 5.42 -8.28 -5.61
N HIS A 111 6.00 -8.02 -6.77
CA HIS A 111 6.59 -9.05 -7.63
C HIS A 111 8.10 -8.85 -7.68
N VAL A 112 8.86 -9.92 -7.50
CA VAL A 112 10.30 -9.97 -7.72
C VAL A 112 10.59 -11.06 -8.74
N ALA A 113 11.05 -10.65 -9.92
CA ALA A 113 11.39 -11.59 -10.98
C ALA A 113 12.68 -12.36 -10.67
N LYS A 114 12.78 -13.57 -11.23
CA LYS A 114 14.03 -14.34 -11.22
C LYS A 114 15.16 -13.52 -11.85
N GLY A 115 16.31 -13.44 -11.20
CA GLY A 115 17.46 -12.64 -11.65
C GLY A 115 17.47 -11.19 -11.17
N ALA A 116 16.41 -10.70 -10.51
CA ALA A 116 16.43 -9.43 -9.81
C ALA A 116 17.11 -9.57 -8.44
N THR A 117 18.42 -9.81 -8.44
CA THR A 117 19.23 -10.06 -7.23
C THR A 117 19.28 -8.84 -6.30
N ASN A 118 19.52 -9.06 -5.02
CA ASN A 118 19.70 -8.03 -3.98
C ASN A 118 18.56 -7.01 -3.90
N VAL A 119 17.32 -7.45 -4.14
CA VAL A 119 16.12 -6.60 -4.01
C VAL A 119 15.83 -6.32 -2.55
N LYS A 120 15.41 -5.08 -2.25
CA LYS A 120 14.86 -4.69 -0.94
C LYS A 120 13.50 -4.06 -1.10
N ALA A 121 12.48 -4.59 -0.44
CA ALA A 121 11.14 -4.02 -0.49
C ALA A 121 10.51 -3.94 0.90
N SER A 122 9.78 -2.86 1.15
CA SER A 122 9.01 -2.66 2.38
C SER A 122 7.57 -2.29 2.04
N VAL A 123 6.62 -2.91 2.74
CA VAL A 123 5.20 -2.61 2.65
C VAL A 123 4.67 -2.36 4.06
N ARG A 124 4.08 -1.20 4.29
CA ARG A 124 3.45 -0.84 5.56
C ARG A 124 2.02 -0.40 5.34
N CYS A 125 1.09 -1.02 6.05
CA CYS A 125 -0.33 -0.69 6.02
C CYS A 125 -0.79 -0.29 7.42
N ASP A 126 -1.20 0.96 7.59
CA ASP A 126 -1.81 1.42 8.85
C ASP A 126 -3.28 1.78 8.59
N ALA A 127 -4.21 1.19 9.32
CA ALA A 127 -5.63 1.49 9.22
C ALA A 127 -6.18 1.99 10.56
N LEU A 128 -7.13 2.91 10.51
CA LEU A 128 -7.81 3.45 11.69
C LEU A 128 -9.33 3.37 11.49
N LEU A 129 -10.00 2.68 12.39
CA LEU A 129 -11.46 2.60 12.45
C LEU A 129 -11.99 3.60 13.48
N LEU A 130 -12.90 4.49 13.06
CA LEU A 130 -13.47 5.53 13.91
C LEU A 130 -14.79 5.13 14.57
N ASP A 131 -15.34 3.96 14.23
CA ASP A 131 -16.52 3.37 14.86
C ASP A 131 -16.57 1.85 14.62
N ASP A 132 -17.50 1.19 15.30
CA ASP A 132 -17.69 -0.27 15.28
C ASP A 132 -18.24 -0.82 13.96
N THR A 133 -18.89 0.02 13.18
CA THR A 133 -19.55 -0.38 11.93
C THR A 133 -18.62 -0.32 10.73
N SER A 134 -17.56 0.49 10.82
CA SER A 134 -16.58 0.72 9.78
C SER A 134 -15.65 -0.47 9.58
N LYS A 135 -15.17 -0.64 8.35
CA LYS A 135 -14.37 -1.81 7.95
C LYS A 135 -13.07 -1.42 7.27
N THR A 136 -12.06 -2.25 7.45
CA THR A 136 -10.82 -2.22 6.69
C THR A 136 -10.45 -3.64 6.29
N ASP A 137 -10.00 -3.82 5.05
CA ASP A 137 -9.48 -5.09 4.55
C ASP A 137 -8.07 -4.90 3.98
N THR A 138 -7.23 -5.93 4.08
CA THR A 138 -5.85 -5.90 3.55
C THR A 138 -5.60 -7.17 2.75
N TYR A 139 -5.38 -7.01 1.44
CA TYR A 139 -5.08 -8.08 0.49
C TYR A 139 -3.66 -7.92 -0.07
N PRO A 140 -2.63 -8.37 0.66
CA PRO A 140 -1.27 -8.38 0.16
C PRO A 140 -1.07 -9.57 -0.78
N TYR A 141 -0.52 -9.33 -1.97
CA TYR A 141 -0.07 -10.37 -2.88
C TYR A 141 1.42 -10.22 -3.13
N MET A 142 2.19 -11.27 -2.82
CA MET A 142 3.64 -11.28 -2.96
C MET A 142 4.06 -12.48 -3.79
N GLU A 143 4.79 -12.22 -4.88
CA GLU A 143 5.37 -13.24 -5.75
C GLU A 143 6.87 -13.01 -5.83
N ILE A 144 7.63 -13.80 -5.06
CA ILE A 144 9.06 -13.59 -4.88
C ILE A 144 9.79 -14.77 -5.53
N ASN A 145 10.28 -14.58 -6.75
CA ASN A 145 10.95 -15.61 -7.55
C ASN A 145 12.48 -15.52 -7.47
N GLN A 146 12.99 -14.84 -6.43
CA GLN A 146 14.42 -14.61 -6.22
C GLN A 146 14.79 -14.81 -4.75
N GLU A 147 15.79 -15.65 -4.50
CA GLU A 147 16.15 -16.15 -3.17
C GLU A 147 16.81 -15.09 -2.27
N ASP A 148 17.63 -14.20 -2.84
CA ASP A 148 18.36 -13.16 -2.11
C ASP A 148 17.57 -11.85 -1.93
N ALA A 149 16.25 -11.89 -2.14
CA ALA A 149 15.38 -10.72 -1.96
C ALA A 149 15.00 -10.52 -0.48
N THR A 150 15.19 -9.31 0.04
CA THR A 150 14.80 -8.93 1.41
C THR A 150 13.46 -8.19 1.39
N ILE A 151 12.42 -8.78 1.98
CA ILE A 151 11.06 -8.26 1.96
C ILE A 151 10.51 -8.10 3.38
N THR A 152 9.97 -6.92 3.69
CA THR A 152 9.28 -6.65 4.95
C THR A 152 7.84 -6.23 4.69
N HIS A 153 6.88 -6.82 5.39
CA HIS A 153 5.47 -6.43 5.34
C HIS A 153 4.91 -6.28 6.75
N GLU A 154 4.38 -5.10 7.04
CA GLU A 154 3.75 -4.76 8.31
C GLU A 154 2.33 -4.24 8.06
N ALA A 155 1.38 -4.68 8.89
CA ALA A 155 0.00 -4.20 8.87
C ALA A 155 -0.51 -3.99 10.29
N THR A 156 -1.05 -2.80 10.56
CA THR A 156 -1.59 -2.40 11.86
C THR A 156 -2.99 -1.84 11.69
N VAL A 157 -3.89 -2.18 12.60
CA VAL A 157 -5.24 -1.61 12.67
C VAL A 157 -5.44 -1.03 14.07
N GLY A 158 -5.77 0.26 14.13
CA GLY A 158 -6.23 0.94 15.35
C GLY A 158 -7.75 1.14 15.32
N LYS A 159 -8.37 1.21 16.49
CA LYS A 159 -9.79 1.52 16.65
C LYS A 159 -9.95 2.56 17.76
N ILE A 160 -10.75 3.58 17.53
CA ILE A 160 -11.14 4.55 18.56
C ILE A 160 -12.48 4.07 19.12
N GLY A 161 -12.51 3.63 20.38
CA GLY A 161 -13.72 2.99 20.93
C GLY A 161 -13.67 2.48 22.37
N ASP A 162 -12.50 2.31 22.99
CA ASP A 162 -12.40 2.14 24.44
C ASP A 162 -11.32 3.13 24.94
N GLU A 163 -11.76 4.17 25.65
CA GLU A 163 -10.98 5.26 26.24
C GLU A 163 -10.42 6.31 25.27
N ALA A 164 -11.27 7.28 24.96
CA ALA A 164 -10.89 8.59 24.45
C ALA A 164 -10.08 9.36 25.51
N ASN A 165 -8.79 9.03 25.64
CA ASN A 165 -7.74 9.87 26.21
C ASN A 165 -6.42 9.55 25.47
N ILE A 166 -6.30 10.01 24.22
CA ILE A 166 -5.06 9.86 23.40
C ILE A 166 -4.51 11.25 23.07
N LEU A 167 -4.40 12.12 24.09
CA LEU A 167 -3.57 13.32 24.00
C LEU A 167 -2.58 13.42 25.17
N SER A 168 -2.11 12.28 25.65
CA SER A 168 -0.93 12.16 26.52
C SER A 168 -0.56 10.69 26.56
N ASP A 169 0.44 10.30 25.75
CA ASP A 169 1.39 9.22 26.01
C ASP A 169 1.83 8.52 24.73
N ASP A 170 2.99 8.97 24.27
CA ASP A 170 3.99 8.14 23.61
C ASP A 170 4.24 6.87 24.44
N LYS A 171 3.51 5.79 24.16
CA LYS A 171 3.89 4.39 24.47
C LYS A 171 2.92 3.37 23.86
N ARG A 172 3.45 2.58 22.92
CA ARG A 172 3.09 1.20 22.54
C ARG A 172 1.65 0.75 22.85
N ILE A 173 0.80 0.66 21.83
CA ILE A 173 -0.39 -0.20 21.89
C ILE A 173 -0.24 -1.34 20.88
N HIS A 174 0.16 -2.50 21.41
CA HIS A 174 -0.01 -3.82 20.80
C HIS A 174 -1.33 -4.40 21.27
N ARG A 175 -2.32 -4.54 20.38
CA ARG A 175 -3.45 -5.47 20.56
C ARG A 175 -3.71 -6.20 19.25
N ARG A 176 -3.31 -7.46 19.19
CA ARG A 176 -3.57 -8.41 18.09
C ARG A 176 -4.93 -9.08 18.33
N ARG A 177 -5.85 -8.99 17.38
CA ARG A 177 -6.93 -9.97 17.11
C ARG A 177 -7.48 -9.79 15.70
N SER A 178 -8.00 -10.88 15.13
CA SER A 178 -7.94 -11.27 13.71
C SER A 178 -8.67 -10.36 12.72
N THR A 179 -7.91 -9.76 11.80
CA THR A 179 -8.39 -9.39 10.45
C THR A 179 -8.24 -10.58 9.51
N HIS A 180 -9.19 -10.78 8.58
CA HIS A 180 -9.09 -11.79 7.52
C HIS A 180 -7.98 -11.41 6.51
N THR A 181 -6.73 -11.61 6.90
CA THR A 181 -5.56 -11.44 6.01
C THR A 181 -5.45 -12.69 5.14
N HIS A 182 -6.01 -12.65 3.92
CA HIS A 182 -5.75 -13.67 2.91
C HIS A 182 -4.38 -13.40 2.25
N CYS A 183 -3.30 -13.86 2.89
CA CYS A 183 -1.97 -13.88 2.30
C CYS A 183 -1.80 -15.21 1.54
N LYS A 184 -1.96 -15.21 0.21
CA LYS A 184 -1.53 -16.34 -0.62
C LYS A 184 0.00 -16.30 -0.75
N ARG A 185 0.70 -16.96 0.17
CA ARG A 185 2.11 -17.34 0.00
C ARG A 185 2.16 -18.56 -0.94
N ILE A 186 2.71 -18.41 -2.14
CA ILE A 186 3.18 -19.55 -2.92
C ILE A 186 4.65 -19.73 -2.54
N HIS A 187 4.94 -20.61 -1.58
CA HIS A 187 6.31 -21.05 -1.27
C HIS A 187 6.55 -22.43 -1.89
N ARG A 188 7.60 -22.53 -2.70
CA ARG A 188 8.37 -23.76 -2.85
C ARG A 188 9.59 -23.61 -1.93
N ALA A 189 9.70 -24.55 -0.98
CA ALA A 189 10.84 -24.91 -0.16
C ALA A 189 11.49 -23.83 0.73
N ILE A 190 11.31 -24.01 2.03
CA ILE A 190 12.11 -23.44 3.12
C ILE A 190 13.33 -24.37 3.31
N TYR A 191 14.53 -23.81 3.43
CA TYR A 191 15.59 -24.31 4.31
C TYR A 191 15.97 -23.17 5.26
#